data_AF-A0A835HEZ8-F1
#
_entry.id   AF-A0A835HEZ8-F1
#
_cell.length_a   1.000
_cell.length_b   1.000
_cell.length_c   1.000
_cell.angle_alpha   90.00
_cell.angle_beta   90.00
_cell.angle_gamma   90.00
#
_symmetry.space_group_name_H-M   'P 1'
#
loop_
_entity.id
_entity.type
_entity.pdbx_description
1 polymer ?
#
loop_
_entity_poly.entity_id
_entity_poly.type
_entity_poly.pdbx_seq_one_letter_code
_entity_poly.pdbx_strand_id
1 'polypeptide(L)'
;MKWMRYREVKYMGFYLGSRRFLAEVDMHSDVVHGLNSTLIKLVMEVGSIGKAFDRGLKSLFVHAAGGSSAANKTFDAFQYAHESLGSNIKISMASKSNPGIPPSSLMSFLRKDSSISGIVLEDFNTAFTNKFYHSRFDDLSNINSSAIVTTASLVAHTLYILARCLLTCEPRLSCGLVKDYIRPTSNCPNNYVGVLVGEPSTAPLLDYVSDISRFVWNFLAERTSLPSKNASIACSTCSKAEVCIRSEKKRKSTCVVSTTRYIPVYSTRLKFEYGVWHVLPPDASDVMGMVDPVWTKSFWDVIQLRVYTV
;
A
#
# COMPACT_ATOMS: atom_id res chain seq x y z
N MET A 1 -3.78 -29.10 -11.41
CA MET A 1 -3.67 -27.77 -10.77
C MET A 1 -2.30 -27.68 -10.13
N LYS A 2 -1.34 -26.99 -10.75
CA LYS A 2 0.04 -26.87 -10.25
C LYS A 2 0.05 -25.75 -9.22
N TRP A 3 0.35 -26.08 -7.97
CA TRP A 3 0.53 -25.10 -6.89
C TRP A 3 1.69 -24.15 -7.23
N MET A 4 1.46 -22.84 -7.19
CA MET A 4 2.53 -21.83 -7.32
C MET A 4 3.48 -21.98 -6.13
N ARG A 5 4.70 -22.44 -6.40
CA ARG A 5 5.77 -22.50 -5.39
C ARG A 5 6.46 -21.14 -5.29
N TYR A 6 7.03 -20.86 -4.12
CA TYR A 6 7.80 -19.64 -3.79
C TYR A 6 8.78 -19.13 -4.87
N ARG A 7 9.30 -20.02 -5.74
CA ARG A 7 10.19 -19.64 -6.86
C ARG A 7 9.49 -18.90 -7.99
N GLU A 8 8.20 -19.14 -8.25
CA GLU A 8 7.45 -18.50 -9.34
C GLU A 8 6.94 -17.11 -8.98
N VAL A 9 6.79 -16.80 -7.68
CA VAL A 9 6.29 -15.50 -7.19
C VAL A 9 7.38 -14.42 -7.16
N LYS A 10 8.67 -14.78 -7.33
CA LYS A 10 9.80 -13.82 -7.35
C LYS A 10 9.66 -12.71 -8.41
N TYR A 11 8.80 -12.89 -9.41
CA TYR A 11 8.62 -11.99 -10.55
C TYR A 11 7.32 -11.18 -10.54
N MET A 12 6.42 -11.36 -9.55
CA MET A 12 5.03 -10.89 -9.68
C MET A 12 4.69 -9.57 -8.98
N GLY A 13 5.67 -8.88 -8.41
CA GLY A 13 5.50 -7.50 -7.94
C GLY A 13 6.76 -6.73 -8.28
N PHE A 14 6.74 -5.87 -9.31
CA PHE A 14 7.97 -5.18 -9.71
C PHE A 14 8.30 -3.96 -8.83
N TYR A 15 7.55 -3.79 -7.74
CA TYR A 15 7.79 -2.86 -6.65
C TYR A 15 7.87 -1.38 -7.04
N LEU A 16 7.22 -1.00 -8.16
CA LEU A 16 7.20 0.37 -8.70
C LEU A 16 7.00 1.44 -7.61
N GLY A 17 6.04 1.23 -6.69
CA GLY A 17 5.76 2.16 -5.59
C GLY A 17 6.92 2.34 -4.62
N SER A 18 7.44 1.25 -4.04
CA SER A 18 8.52 1.34 -3.05
C SER A 18 9.86 1.76 -3.67
N ARG A 19 10.11 1.39 -4.92
CA ARG A 19 11.31 1.84 -5.66
C ARG A 19 11.25 3.32 -5.98
N ARG A 20 10.10 3.80 -6.46
CA ARG A 20 9.91 5.23 -6.68
C ARG A 20 10.03 6.02 -5.39
N PHE A 21 9.42 5.55 -4.29
CA PHE A 21 9.58 6.18 -2.98
C PHE A 21 11.06 6.30 -2.56
N LEU A 22 11.85 5.22 -2.68
CA LEU A 22 13.28 5.27 -2.36
C LEU A 22 14.05 6.23 -3.27
N ALA A 23 13.71 6.27 -4.57
CA ALA A 23 14.31 7.22 -5.50
C ALA A 23 13.97 8.67 -5.12
N GLU A 24 12.73 8.97 -4.72
CA GLU A 24 12.34 10.30 -4.24
C GLU A 24 13.13 10.71 -2.99
N VAL A 25 13.44 9.76 -2.10
CA VAL A 25 14.26 9.96 -0.90
C VAL A 25 15.72 10.25 -1.28
N ASP A 26 16.29 9.52 -2.23
CA ASP A 26 17.64 9.78 -2.72
C ASP A 26 17.76 11.14 -3.41
N MET A 27 16.73 11.53 -4.16
CA MET A 27 16.65 12.84 -4.82
C MET A 27 16.36 13.98 -3.85
N HIS A 28 16.07 13.70 -2.58
CA HIS A 28 15.66 14.70 -1.57
C HIS A 28 14.50 15.58 -2.06
N SER A 29 13.57 14.97 -2.79
CA SER A 29 12.44 15.70 -3.37
C SER A 29 11.48 16.21 -2.28
N ASP A 30 10.73 17.26 -2.62
CA ASP A 30 9.77 17.88 -1.70
C ASP A 30 8.67 16.91 -1.23
N VAL A 31 8.37 15.84 -2.00
CA VAL A 31 7.32 14.86 -1.65
C VAL A 31 7.66 14.00 -0.44
N VAL A 32 8.95 13.85 -0.14
CA VAL A 32 9.47 13.08 1.00
C VAL A 32 10.28 13.97 1.93
N HIS A 33 10.04 15.28 1.89
CA HIS A 33 10.71 16.26 2.74
C HIS A 33 10.66 15.83 4.22
N GLY A 34 11.83 15.82 4.88
CA GLY A 34 11.99 15.38 6.26
C GLY A 34 12.30 13.88 6.41
N LEU A 35 12.28 13.11 5.31
CA LEU A 35 12.80 11.74 5.28
C LEU A 35 14.21 11.72 4.70
N ASN A 36 15.02 10.82 5.22
CA ASN A 36 16.36 10.54 4.73
C ASN A 36 16.58 9.03 4.80
N SER A 37 17.23 8.45 3.78
CA SER A 37 17.46 7.01 3.67
C SER A 37 18.19 6.45 4.90
N THR A 38 19.11 7.21 5.49
CA THR A 38 19.87 6.82 6.67
C THR A 38 19.03 6.67 7.94
N LEU A 39 17.85 7.32 8.00
CA LEU A 39 16.92 7.26 9.14
C LEU A 39 16.07 5.99 9.15
N ILE A 40 15.98 5.29 8.02
CA ILE A 40 15.18 4.07 7.90
C ILE A 40 16.01 2.90 8.44
N LYS A 41 15.72 2.47 9.67
CA LYS A 41 16.44 1.35 10.33
C LYS A 41 15.65 0.04 10.34
N LEU A 42 14.32 0.14 10.34
CA LEU A 42 13.41 -0.99 10.40
C LEU A 42 12.24 -0.75 9.44
N VAL A 43 11.91 -1.77 8.65
CA VAL A 43 10.71 -1.78 7.80
C VAL A 43 9.80 -2.90 8.25
N MET A 44 8.55 -2.55 8.57
CA MET A 44 7.50 -3.51 8.88
C MET A 44 6.44 -3.45 7.78
N GLU A 45 6.16 -4.60 7.18
CA GLU A 45 5.15 -4.75 6.14
C GLU A 45 4.08 -5.75 6.57
N VAL A 46 2.83 -5.43 6.27
CA VAL A 46 1.69 -6.36 6.43
C VAL A 46 1.34 -6.89 5.05
N GLY A 47 1.53 -8.19 4.85
CA GLY A 47 1.24 -8.88 3.59
C GLY A 47 -0.18 -9.45 3.54
N SER A 48 -0.29 -10.68 3.03
CA SER A 48 -1.54 -11.43 2.97
C SER A 48 -1.90 -11.92 4.37
N ILE A 49 -2.88 -11.28 5.00
CA ILE A 49 -3.37 -11.66 6.34
C ILE A 49 -4.84 -12.12 6.32
N GLY A 50 -5.50 -12.03 5.17
CA GLY A 50 -6.94 -12.26 5.02
C GLY A 50 -7.37 -13.70 5.26
N LYS A 51 -6.43 -14.67 5.23
CA LYS A 51 -6.66 -16.09 5.47
C LYS A 51 -6.02 -16.60 6.76
N ALA A 52 -5.55 -15.72 7.65
CA ALA A 52 -4.90 -16.13 8.91
C ALA A 52 -5.79 -16.97 9.85
N PHE A 53 -7.08 -17.11 9.52
CA PHE A 53 -8.08 -17.89 10.24
C PHE A 53 -8.74 -18.85 9.23
N ASP A 54 -8.07 -19.96 8.93
CA ASP A 54 -8.59 -21.03 8.09
C ASP A 54 -8.58 -22.36 8.86
N ARG A 55 -9.66 -23.14 8.75
CA ARG A 55 -9.80 -24.51 9.31
C ARG A 55 -9.42 -24.67 10.79
N GLY A 56 -9.69 -23.67 11.61
CA GLY A 56 -9.46 -23.73 13.07
C GLY A 56 -8.03 -23.39 13.52
N LEU A 57 -7.08 -23.25 12.60
CA LEU A 57 -5.74 -22.75 12.89
C LEU A 57 -5.69 -21.24 12.66
N LYS A 58 -5.40 -20.50 13.73
CA LYS A 58 -5.23 -19.05 13.72
C LYS A 58 -3.74 -18.80 13.74
N SER A 59 -3.12 -18.50 12.60
CA SER A 59 -1.66 -18.39 12.55
C SER A 59 -1.20 -17.23 11.68
N LEU A 60 -0.30 -16.44 12.25
CA LEU A 60 0.48 -15.44 11.55
C LEU A 60 1.96 -15.82 11.61
N PHE A 61 2.65 -15.55 10.52
CA PHE A 61 4.06 -15.86 10.33
C PHE A 61 4.84 -14.58 10.10
N VAL A 62 5.88 -14.39 10.90
CA VAL A 62 6.81 -13.27 10.77
C VAL A 62 7.99 -13.72 9.91
N HIS A 63 8.06 -13.19 8.69
CA HIS A 63 9.17 -13.40 7.77
C HIS A 63 10.18 -12.27 7.95
N ALA A 64 11.30 -12.55 8.61
CA ALA A 64 12.34 -11.56 8.89
C ALA A 64 13.48 -11.58 7.87
N ALA A 65 14.04 -10.41 7.59
CA ALA A 65 15.29 -10.26 6.83
C ALA A 65 16.10 -9.05 7.35
N GLY A 66 17.39 -9.03 7.02
CA GLY A 66 18.34 -8.02 7.51
C GLY A 66 18.92 -8.36 8.89
N GLY A 67 19.47 -7.36 9.58
CA GLY A 67 20.11 -7.52 10.89
C GLY A 67 19.17 -8.14 11.93
N SER A 68 19.50 -9.35 12.43
CA SER A 68 18.59 -10.18 13.23
C SER A 68 18.10 -9.53 14.53
N SER A 69 18.86 -8.61 15.14
CA SER A 69 18.52 -8.02 16.44
C SER A 69 17.24 -7.17 16.43
N ALA A 70 17.04 -6.33 15.41
CA ALA A 70 15.86 -5.47 15.34
C ALA A 70 14.59 -6.27 15.00
N ALA A 71 14.69 -7.21 14.05
CA ALA A 71 13.58 -8.07 13.67
C ALA A 71 13.13 -8.97 14.84
N ASN A 72 14.06 -9.50 15.64
CA ASN A 72 13.72 -10.29 16.83
C ASN A 72 12.99 -9.44 17.87
N LYS A 73 13.46 -8.21 18.14
CA LYS A 73 12.77 -7.28 19.05
C LYS A 73 11.36 -6.94 18.57
N THR A 74 11.16 -6.79 17.27
CA THR A 74 9.82 -6.57 16.69
C THR A 74 8.94 -7.81 16.85
N PHE A 75 9.49 -9.01 16.70
CA PHE A 75 8.78 -10.26 16.98
C PHE A 75 8.37 -10.37 18.46
N ASP A 76 9.27 -10.04 19.39
CA ASP A 76 8.98 -10.01 20.82
C ASP A 76 7.86 -9.00 21.15
N ALA A 77 7.86 -7.83 20.50
CA ALA A 77 6.79 -6.84 20.63
C ALA A 77 5.43 -7.38 20.15
N PHE A 78 5.40 -8.18 19.09
CA PHE A 78 4.15 -8.84 18.67
C PHE A 78 3.69 -9.90 19.65
N GLN A 79 4.60 -10.70 20.21
CA GLN A 79 4.24 -11.69 21.22
C GLN A 79 3.62 -10.99 22.44
N TYR A 80 4.24 -9.90 22.91
CA TYR A 80 3.71 -9.09 24.00
C TYR A 80 2.33 -8.49 23.69
N ALA A 81 2.17 -7.89 22.50
CA ALA A 81 0.89 -7.32 22.08
C ALA A 81 -0.19 -8.40 21.96
N HIS A 82 0.17 -9.58 21.47
CA HIS A 82 -0.71 -10.74 21.38
C HIS A 82 -1.21 -11.21 22.76
N GLU A 83 -0.30 -11.37 23.72
CA GLU A 83 -0.62 -11.74 25.11
C GLU A 83 -1.56 -10.72 25.75
N SER A 84 -1.26 -9.42 25.58
CA SER A 84 -2.08 -8.33 26.12
C SER A 84 -3.49 -8.29 25.54
N LEU A 85 -3.66 -8.64 24.27
CA LEU A 85 -4.96 -8.63 23.60
C LEU A 85 -5.82 -9.87 23.92
N GLY A 86 -5.26 -10.89 24.58
CA GLY A 86 -5.96 -12.17 24.80
C GLY A 86 -6.40 -12.82 23.47
N SER A 87 -5.67 -12.51 22.39
CA SER A 87 -6.03 -12.94 21.04
C SER A 87 -5.82 -14.45 20.90
N ASN A 88 -6.68 -15.11 20.14
CA ASN A 88 -6.52 -16.54 19.84
C ASN A 88 -5.57 -16.79 18.65
N ILE A 89 -4.88 -15.78 18.10
CA ILE A 89 -3.95 -15.94 16.96
C ILE A 89 -2.58 -16.39 17.43
N LYS A 90 -2.10 -17.55 17.00
CA LYS A 90 -0.70 -17.92 17.18
C LYS A 90 0.19 -17.09 16.26
N ILE A 91 1.13 -16.34 16.82
CA ILE A 91 2.18 -15.65 16.05
C ILE A 91 3.46 -16.47 16.16
N SER A 92 4.12 -16.72 15.03
CA SER A 92 5.37 -17.49 15.01
C SER A 92 6.34 -16.96 13.97
N MET A 93 7.63 -17.20 14.17
CA MET A 93 8.63 -16.95 13.13
C MET A 93 8.43 -17.92 11.96
N ALA A 94 8.54 -17.39 10.74
CA ALA A 94 8.53 -18.21 9.55
C ALA A 94 9.75 -19.17 9.53
N SER A 95 9.60 -20.29 8.83
CA SER A 95 10.63 -21.31 8.74
C SER A 95 11.91 -20.78 8.13
N LYS A 96 13.05 -21.08 8.77
CA LYS A 96 14.40 -20.80 8.21
C LYS A 96 14.69 -21.59 6.93
N SER A 97 13.88 -22.61 6.61
CA SER A 97 13.98 -23.34 5.34
C SER A 97 13.42 -22.58 4.14
N ASN A 98 12.71 -21.47 4.37
CA ASN A 98 12.25 -20.60 3.28
C ASN A 98 13.45 -19.95 2.57
N PRO A 99 13.36 -19.71 1.25
CA PRO A 99 14.47 -19.16 0.49
C PRO A 99 14.72 -17.65 0.72
N GLY A 100 14.05 -17.05 1.70
CA GLY A 100 14.06 -15.61 2.01
C GLY A 100 12.69 -15.14 2.49
N ILE A 101 12.48 -13.82 2.43
CA ILE A 101 11.17 -13.19 2.65
C ILE A 101 10.27 -13.37 1.42
N PRO A 102 8.94 -13.32 1.58
CA PRO A 102 8.00 -13.37 0.47
C PRO A 102 8.06 -12.07 -0.33
N PRO A 103 7.62 -12.09 -1.62
CA PRO A 103 7.56 -10.90 -2.46
C PRO A 103 6.80 -9.77 -1.77
N SER A 104 7.52 -8.69 -1.47
CA SER A 104 7.08 -7.60 -0.61
C SER A 104 7.89 -6.34 -0.91
N SER A 105 7.33 -5.17 -0.59
CA SER A 105 8.04 -3.90 -0.76
C SER A 105 9.34 -3.84 0.05
N LEU A 106 9.44 -4.57 1.16
CA LEU A 106 10.66 -4.78 1.93
C LEU A 106 11.85 -5.22 1.06
N MET A 107 11.62 -5.99 -0.02
CA MET A 107 12.70 -6.37 -0.94
C MET A 107 13.38 -5.16 -1.60
N SER A 108 12.63 -4.08 -1.88
CA SER A 108 13.20 -2.84 -2.43
C SER A 108 14.11 -2.14 -1.42
N PHE A 109 13.69 -2.09 -0.16
CA PHE A 109 14.47 -1.48 0.93
C PHE A 109 15.76 -2.26 1.19
N LEU A 110 15.68 -3.59 1.31
CA LEU A 110 16.86 -4.45 1.53
C LEU A 110 17.84 -4.44 0.36
N ARG A 111 17.34 -4.28 -0.88
CA ARG A 111 18.20 -4.12 -2.06
C ARG A 111 18.93 -2.79 -2.05
N LYS A 112 18.27 -1.72 -1.61
CA LYS A 112 18.85 -0.38 -1.53
C LYS A 112 19.90 -0.31 -0.41
N ASP A 113 19.60 -0.89 0.74
CA ASP A 113 20.49 -0.95 1.90
C ASP A 113 20.30 -2.26 2.67
N SER A 114 21.31 -3.14 2.61
CA SER A 114 21.29 -4.43 3.28
C SER A 114 21.43 -4.34 4.81
N SER A 115 21.75 -3.17 5.36
CA SER A 115 21.79 -2.93 6.80
C SER A 115 20.39 -2.73 7.40
N ILE A 116 19.39 -2.39 6.58
CA ILE A 116 18.00 -2.27 7.00
C ILE A 116 17.54 -3.64 7.50
N SER A 117 16.90 -3.63 8.66
CA SER A 117 16.19 -4.80 9.15
C SER A 117 14.73 -4.71 8.76
N GLY A 118 14.05 -5.82 8.59
CA GLY A 118 12.62 -5.77 8.34
C GLY A 118 11.92 -7.09 8.50
N ILE A 119 10.61 -6.98 8.56
CA ILE A 119 9.71 -8.10 8.74
C ILE A 119 8.48 -7.96 7.84
N VAL A 120 7.99 -9.08 7.36
CA VAL A 120 6.71 -9.18 6.64
C VAL A 120 5.80 -10.10 7.44
N LEU A 121 4.64 -9.59 7.83
CA LEU A 121 3.61 -10.35 8.52
C LEU A 121 2.67 -10.99 7.51
N GLU A 122 2.59 -12.31 7.51
CA GLU A 122 1.82 -13.11 6.54
C GLU A 122 0.93 -14.16 7.21
N ASP A 123 -0.10 -14.63 6.52
CA ASP A 123 -0.96 -15.75 6.89
C ASP A 123 -0.42 -17.12 6.47
N PHE A 124 0.80 -17.16 5.91
CA PHE A 124 1.44 -18.39 5.48
C PHE A 124 2.90 -18.51 5.92
N ASN A 125 3.31 -19.75 6.18
CA ASN A 125 4.70 -20.07 6.48
C ASN A 125 5.54 -20.21 5.21
N THR A 126 5.13 -21.06 4.27
CA THR A 126 5.99 -21.48 3.14
C THR A 126 5.38 -21.24 1.77
N ALA A 127 4.06 -21.12 1.64
CA ALA A 127 3.37 -20.89 0.38
C ALA A 127 2.03 -20.20 0.64
N PHE A 128 1.61 -19.31 -0.27
CA PHE A 128 0.37 -18.55 -0.14
C PHE A 128 -0.83 -19.44 0.22
N THR A 129 -1.57 -19.03 1.23
CA THR A 129 -2.86 -19.64 1.59
C THR A 129 -3.94 -19.25 0.59
N ASN A 130 -3.82 -18.05 0.00
CA ASN A 130 -4.76 -17.54 -1.00
C ASN A 130 -4.62 -18.27 -2.35
N LYS A 131 -5.62 -19.08 -2.69
CA LYS A 131 -5.69 -19.82 -3.96
C LYS A 131 -6.07 -18.95 -5.17
N PHE A 132 -6.64 -17.79 -4.91
CA PHE A 132 -7.18 -16.89 -5.93
C PHE A 132 -6.34 -15.62 -6.09
N TYR A 133 -5.11 -15.59 -5.57
CA TYR A 133 -4.21 -14.43 -5.56
C TYR A 133 -4.22 -13.65 -6.89
N HIS A 134 -4.54 -12.35 -6.82
CA HIS A 134 -4.66 -11.43 -7.96
C HIS A 134 -5.66 -11.84 -9.07
N SER A 135 -6.57 -12.76 -8.79
CA SER A 135 -7.64 -13.14 -9.71
C SER A 135 -8.94 -12.41 -9.41
N ARG A 136 -9.89 -12.49 -10.34
CA ARG A 136 -11.26 -11.97 -10.14
C ARG A 136 -12.04 -12.63 -8.99
N PHE A 137 -11.56 -13.77 -8.49
CA PHE A 137 -12.16 -14.52 -7.37
C PHE A 137 -11.47 -14.18 -6.04
N ASP A 138 -10.48 -13.28 -6.05
CA ASP A 138 -9.89 -12.71 -4.84
C ASP A 138 -10.77 -11.59 -4.29
N ASP A 139 -11.96 -11.98 -3.86
CA ASP A 139 -12.99 -11.06 -3.37
C ASP A 139 -13.26 -11.29 -1.88
N LEU A 140 -14.26 -10.61 -1.34
CA LEU A 140 -14.60 -10.68 0.08
C LEU A 140 -15.05 -12.07 0.53
N SER A 141 -15.59 -12.90 -0.35
CA SER A 141 -15.92 -14.31 -0.02
C SER A 141 -14.65 -15.13 0.22
N ASN A 142 -13.51 -14.66 -0.28
CA ASN A 142 -12.21 -15.25 -0.09
C ASN A 142 -11.46 -14.69 1.12
N ILE A 143 -12.07 -13.87 1.99
CA ILE A 143 -11.39 -13.25 3.13
C ILE A 143 -12.13 -13.53 4.44
N ASN A 144 -11.38 -13.71 5.53
CA ASN A 144 -11.93 -13.75 6.88
C ASN A 144 -11.83 -12.36 7.54
N SER A 145 -12.97 -11.68 7.72
CA SER A 145 -13.00 -10.33 8.29
C SER A 145 -12.53 -10.26 9.75
N SER A 146 -12.79 -11.29 10.56
CA SER A 146 -12.27 -11.40 11.92
C SER A 146 -10.74 -11.48 11.90
N ALA A 147 -10.16 -12.13 10.90
CA ALA A 147 -8.71 -12.21 10.76
C ALA A 147 -8.08 -10.84 10.61
N ILE A 148 -8.71 -10.03 9.78
CA ILE A 148 -8.21 -8.68 9.54
C ILE A 148 -8.48 -7.78 10.74
N VAL A 149 -9.62 -7.88 11.42
CA VAL A 149 -9.87 -7.08 12.64
C VAL A 149 -8.87 -7.41 13.74
N THR A 150 -8.58 -8.69 13.99
CA THR A 150 -7.63 -9.07 15.04
C THR A 150 -6.19 -8.73 14.64
N THR A 151 -5.80 -8.94 13.38
CA THR A 151 -4.48 -8.54 12.90
C THR A 151 -4.34 -7.03 12.87
N ALA A 152 -5.41 -6.32 12.49
CA ALA A 152 -5.51 -4.87 12.65
C ALA A 152 -5.27 -4.58 14.12
N SER A 153 -6.09 -5.00 15.09
CA SER A 153 -5.86 -4.73 16.53
C SER A 153 -4.42 -5.02 17.02
N LEU A 154 -3.79 -6.10 16.55
CA LEU A 154 -2.38 -6.42 16.81
C LEU A 154 -1.42 -5.35 16.26
N VAL A 155 -1.60 -4.95 15.00
CA VAL A 155 -0.91 -3.81 14.37
C VAL A 155 -1.43 -2.47 14.94
N ALA A 156 -2.60 -2.46 15.55
CA ALA A 156 -3.48 -1.32 15.68
C ALA A 156 -3.77 -0.81 17.08
N HIS A 157 -3.04 -1.35 18.05
CA HIS A 157 -2.32 -0.45 18.95
C HIS A 157 -1.47 0.63 18.21
N THR A 158 -1.55 0.73 16.86
CA THR A 158 -1.19 1.91 16.06
C THR A 158 -2.15 2.37 14.91
N LEU A 159 -3.15 1.64 14.36
CA LEU A 159 -3.80 1.91 13.04
C LEU A 159 -5.25 1.36 12.81
N TYR A 160 -6.11 1.27 13.84
CA TYR A 160 -7.28 0.36 13.89
C TYR A 160 -8.44 0.76 12.95
N ILE A 161 -8.46 2.01 12.53
CA ILE A 161 -9.65 2.64 11.97
C ILE A 161 -9.70 2.50 10.43
N LEU A 162 -8.56 2.25 9.76
CA LEU A 162 -8.48 2.17 8.29
C LEU A 162 -9.08 0.86 7.74
N ALA A 163 -8.99 -0.25 8.48
CA ALA A 163 -9.39 -1.56 8.00
C ALA A 163 -10.92 -1.72 7.85
N ARG A 164 -11.74 -1.15 8.75
CA ARG A 164 -13.18 -1.43 8.79
C ARG A 164 -13.97 -1.00 7.54
N CYS A 165 -13.52 0.05 6.83
CA CYS A 165 -14.26 0.59 5.68
C CYS A 165 -13.76 0.10 4.32
N LEU A 166 -12.59 -0.52 4.27
CA LEU A 166 -12.07 -1.17 3.06
C LEU A 166 -12.56 -2.62 2.91
N LEU A 167 -13.22 -3.21 3.92
CA LEU A 167 -13.39 -4.66 4.07
C LEU A 167 -14.83 -5.17 4.24
N THR A 168 -15.86 -4.31 4.19
CA THR A 168 -17.27 -4.76 4.34
C THR A 168 -18.12 -4.51 3.08
N CYS A 169 -19.02 -5.47 2.79
CA CYS A 169 -19.69 -5.58 1.50
C CYS A 169 -20.99 -4.78 1.35
N GLU A 170 -21.51 -4.18 2.43
CA GLU A 170 -22.40 -3.04 2.32
C GLU A 170 -22.10 -2.02 3.42
N PRO A 171 -21.96 -0.73 3.07
CA PRO A 171 -22.19 -0.18 1.73
C PRO A 171 -20.93 -0.07 0.82
N ARG A 172 -19.81 -0.79 1.04
CA ARG A 172 -18.58 -0.68 0.19
C ARG A 172 -17.96 0.73 0.21
N LEU A 173 -17.48 1.26 -0.93
CA LEU A 173 -17.13 2.69 -1.10
C LEU A 173 -18.33 3.63 -0.94
N SER A 174 -19.54 3.09 -0.88
CA SER A 174 -20.75 3.85 -0.60
C SER A 174 -21.04 3.96 0.91
N CYS A 175 -20.15 3.44 1.78
CA CYS A 175 -20.31 3.57 3.23
C CYS A 175 -20.26 5.03 3.66
N GLY A 176 -20.96 5.36 4.76
CA GLY A 176 -21.04 6.73 5.27
C GLY A 176 -19.65 7.37 5.41
N LEU A 177 -18.68 6.60 5.93
CA LEU A 177 -17.31 7.09 6.09
C LEU A 177 -16.65 7.47 4.75
N VAL A 178 -16.66 6.58 3.74
CA VAL A 178 -16.04 6.89 2.43
C VAL A 178 -16.77 8.06 1.76
N LYS A 179 -18.10 8.07 1.81
CA LYS A 179 -18.93 9.18 1.29
C LYS A 179 -18.72 10.50 2.03
N ASP A 180 -18.20 10.48 3.25
CA ASP A 180 -17.84 11.70 3.98
C ASP A 180 -16.51 12.29 3.49
N TYR A 181 -15.64 11.48 2.88
CA TYR A 181 -14.35 11.95 2.36
C TYR A 181 -14.35 12.24 0.86
N ILE A 182 -14.86 11.32 0.04
CA ILE A 182 -14.73 11.38 -1.42
C ILE A 182 -16.05 11.18 -2.15
N ARG A 183 -16.10 11.56 -3.43
CA ARG A 183 -17.14 11.12 -4.37
C ARG A 183 -16.56 9.92 -5.14
N PRO A 184 -16.93 8.68 -4.78
CA PRO A 184 -16.44 7.51 -5.50
C PRO A 184 -17.04 7.48 -6.91
N THR A 185 -16.23 7.06 -7.89
CA THR A 185 -16.62 6.85 -9.28
C THR A 185 -17.26 5.48 -9.47
N SER A 186 -17.00 4.53 -8.57
CA SER A 186 -17.62 3.20 -8.59
C SER A 186 -17.94 2.67 -7.20
N ASN A 187 -18.89 1.72 -7.12
CA ASN A 187 -19.27 1.11 -5.85
C ASN A 187 -18.31 0.00 -5.40
N CYS A 188 -17.54 -0.59 -6.32
CA CYS A 188 -16.62 -1.68 -6.04
C CYS A 188 -15.19 -1.15 -5.97
N PRO A 189 -14.43 -1.43 -4.91
CA PRO A 189 -13.01 -1.09 -4.89
C PRO A 189 -12.28 -1.82 -6.03
N ASN A 190 -11.49 -1.09 -6.80
CA ASN A 190 -10.56 -1.62 -7.79
C ASN A 190 -9.14 -1.24 -7.39
N ASN A 191 -8.31 -2.25 -7.09
CA ASN A 191 -6.92 -2.07 -6.70
C ASN A 191 -5.96 -1.96 -7.89
N TYR A 192 -6.48 -1.95 -9.11
CA TYR A 192 -5.67 -1.66 -10.29
C TYR A 192 -5.07 -0.25 -10.16
N VAL A 193 -3.74 -0.17 -10.29
CA VAL A 193 -2.96 1.04 -10.03
C VAL A 193 -3.23 2.21 -10.98
N GLY A 194 -4.01 2.00 -12.04
CA GLY A 194 -4.34 3.03 -13.03
C GLY A 194 -3.22 3.28 -14.03
N VAL A 195 -3.28 4.43 -14.70
CA VAL A 195 -2.29 4.90 -15.67
C VAL A 195 -1.99 6.36 -15.36
N LEU A 196 -0.71 6.70 -15.27
CA LEU A 196 -0.27 8.08 -15.12
C LEU A 196 -0.08 8.68 -16.52
N VAL A 197 -1.00 9.55 -16.93
CA VAL A 197 -1.11 10.02 -18.33
C VAL A 197 -0.22 11.24 -18.60
N GLY A 198 -0.29 12.23 -17.72
CA GLY A 198 0.42 13.51 -17.88
C GLY A 198 1.65 13.65 -16.98
N GLU A 199 2.07 14.90 -16.79
CA GLU A 199 3.22 15.22 -15.95
C GLU A 199 3.03 14.71 -14.50
N PRO A 200 4.00 13.98 -13.93
CA PRO A 200 3.99 13.59 -12.53
C PRO A 200 3.86 14.80 -11.62
N SER A 201 2.88 14.77 -10.72
CA SER A 201 2.62 15.88 -9.80
C SER A 201 2.31 15.39 -8.39
N THR A 202 2.70 16.20 -7.42
CA THR A 202 2.43 16.05 -5.99
C THR A 202 1.00 16.47 -5.62
N ALA A 203 0.36 17.24 -6.51
CA ALA A 203 -1.04 17.63 -6.50
C ALA A 203 -1.72 17.09 -7.77
N PRO A 204 -1.92 15.77 -7.87
CA PRO A 204 -2.51 15.16 -9.06
C PRO A 204 -3.96 15.63 -9.26
N LEU A 205 -4.38 15.74 -10.51
CA LEU A 205 -5.80 15.89 -10.83
C LEU A 205 -6.54 14.66 -10.33
N LEU A 206 -7.63 14.87 -9.58
CA LEU A 206 -8.36 13.81 -8.89
C LEU A 206 -8.88 12.72 -9.84
N ASP A 207 -9.18 13.07 -11.09
CA ASP A 207 -9.66 12.13 -12.11
C ASP A 207 -8.61 11.08 -12.51
N TYR A 208 -7.32 11.35 -12.26
CA TYR A 208 -6.22 10.41 -12.48
C TYR A 208 -5.83 9.62 -11.22
N VAL A 209 -6.51 9.84 -10.09
CA VAL A 209 -6.23 9.16 -8.82
C VAL A 209 -7.36 8.20 -8.47
N SER A 210 -7.01 6.94 -8.22
CA SER A 210 -8.01 5.91 -7.87
C SER A 210 -8.85 6.31 -6.64
N ASP A 211 -10.12 5.90 -6.61
CA ASP A 211 -11.01 6.13 -5.46
C ASP A 211 -10.39 5.68 -4.14
N ILE A 212 -9.65 4.55 -4.16
CA ILE A 212 -9.00 3.99 -2.98
C ILE A 212 -7.88 4.91 -2.52
N SER A 213 -6.99 5.35 -3.43
CA SER A 213 -5.91 6.28 -3.10
C SER A 213 -6.46 7.60 -2.57
N ARG A 214 -7.53 8.15 -3.20
CA ARG A 214 -8.21 9.37 -2.73
C ARG A 214 -8.78 9.20 -1.33
N PHE A 215 -9.46 8.08 -1.05
CA PHE A 215 -10.01 7.80 0.27
C PHE A 215 -8.92 7.63 1.33
N VAL A 216 -7.91 6.78 1.07
CA VAL A 216 -6.82 6.50 2.00
C VAL A 216 -6.05 7.78 2.34
N TRP A 217 -5.72 8.60 1.33
CA TRP A 217 -5.02 9.86 1.55
C TRP A 217 -5.83 10.79 2.45
N ASN A 218 -7.12 10.99 2.16
CA ASN A 218 -7.99 11.87 2.94
C ASN A 218 -8.14 11.37 4.39
N PHE A 219 -8.36 10.07 4.54
CA PHE A 219 -8.54 9.44 5.84
C PHE A 219 -7.26 9.52 6.68
N LEU A 220 -6.10 9.23 6.09
CA LEU A 220 -4.81 9.34 6.79
C LEU A 220 -4.51 10.79 7.16
N ALA A 221 -4.74 11.72 6.23
CA ALA A 221 -4.51 13.15 6.45
C ALA A 221 -5.29 13.66 7.67
N GLU A 222 -6.55 13.27 7.83
CA GLU A 222 -7.33 13.63 9.01
C GLU A 222 -6.88 12.92 10.28
N ARG A 223 -6.71 11.59 10.23
CA ARG A 223 -6.39 10.80 11.44
C ARG A 223 -5.01 11.11 12.01
N THR A 224 -4.11 11.62 11.18
CA THR A 224 -2.76 12.05 11.57
C THR A 224 -2.65 13.56 11.74
N SER A 225 -3.75 14.30 11.57
CA SER A 225 -3.72 15.75 11.68
C SER A 225 -3.49 16.22 13.11
N LEU A 226 -2.79 17.34 13.24
CA LEU A 226 -2.75 18.07 14.50
C LEU A 226 -4.05 18.87 14.67
N PRO A 227 -4.61 18.99 15.90
CA PRO A 227 -5.77 19.82 16.15
C PRO A 227 -5.49 21.28 15.77
N SER A 228 -6.04 21.74 14.64
CA SER A 228 -5.95 23.15 14.25
C SER A 228 -7.02 23.95 14.98
N LYS A 229 -6.61 24.99 15.73
CA LYS A 229 -7.54 25.88 16.46
C LYS A 229 -8.46 26.69 15.52
N ASN A 230 -8.05 26.86 14.26
CA ASN A 230 -8.77 27.63 13.25
C ASN A 230 -8.82 26.83 11.93
N ALA A 231 -9.49 25.68 11.93
CA ALA A 231 -9.67 24.91 10.71
C ALA A 231 -10.52 25.71 9.71
N SER A 232 -9.89 26.23 8.65
CA SER A 232 -10.63 26.90 7.57
C SER A 232 -11.55 25.88 6.88
N ILE A 233 -12.80 26.29 6.65
CA ILE A 233 -13.84 25.49 5.98
C ILE A 233 -13.64 25.48 4.45
N ALA A 234 -12.79 26.36 3.91
CA ALA A 234 -12.56 26.49 2.48
C ALA A 234 -11.11 26.17 2.11
N CYS A 235 -10.92 25.21 1.20
CA CYS A 235 -9.60 24.81 0.75
C CYS A 235 -8.86 25.84 -0.12
N SER A 236 -9.55 26.90 -0.55
CA SER A 236 -8.92 28.03 -1.25
C SER A 236 -7.98 28.84 -0.37
N THR A 237 -7.97 28.61 0.95
CA THR A 237 -7.18 29.39 1.91
C THR A 237 -6.25 28.53 2.77
N CYS A 238 -5.95 27.28 2.40
CA CYS A 238 -5.04 26.46 3.18
C CYS A 238 -3.64 27.07 3.16
N SER A 239 -3.01 27.14 4.33
CA SER A 239 -1.61 27.57 4.46
C SER A 239 -0.66 26.51 3.89
N LYS A 240 0.61 26.87 3.66
CA LYS A 240 1.64 25.96 3.11
C LYS A 240 1.87 24.69 3.94
N ALA A 241 1.56 24.73 5.25
CA ALA A 241 1.71 23.59 6.16
C ALA A 241 0.45 22.71 6.25
N GLU A 242 -0.65 23.15 5.63
CA GLU A 242 -1.94 22.46 5.66
C GLU A 242 -2.21 21.73 4.35
N VAL A 243 -3.01 20.68 4.47
CA VAL A 243 -3.56 19.95 3.34
C VAL A 243 -5.08 20.07 3.35
N CYS A 244 -5.66 20.15 2.16
CA CYS A 244 -7.10 20.18 1.98
C CYS A 244 -7.66 18.75 1.98
N ILE A 245 -8.43 18.40 3.01
CA ILE A 245 -9.21 17.17 3.02
C ILE A 245 -10.66 17.43 2.59
N ARG A 246 -11.32 16.39 2.08
CA ARG A 246 -12.71 16.40 1.60
C ARG A 246 -12.99 17.45 0.53
N SER A 247 -12.00 17.78 -0.31
CA SER A 247 -12.09 18.79 -1.38
C SER A 247 -13.29 18.57 -2.32
N GLU A 248 -13.62 17.31 -2.60
CA GLU A 248 -14.74 16.91 -3.45
C GLU A 248 -16.12 17.17 -2.80
N LYS A 249 -16.15 17.48 -1.51
CA LYS A 249 -17.35 17.79 -0.73
C LYS A 249 -17.39 19.28 -0.47
N LYS A 250 -17.95 20.04 -1.42
CA LYS A 250 -18.07 21.52 -1.42
C LYS A 250 -18.52 22.21 -0.11
N ARG A 251 -19.12 21.48 0.85
CA ARG A 251 -19.58 21.99 2.16
C ARG A 251 -18.92 21.33 3.38
N LYS A 252 -17.99 20.39 3.16
CA LYS A 252 -17.27 19.65 4.21
C LYS A 252 -15.75 19.71 4.03
N SER A 253 -15.25 20.47 3.05
CA SER A 253 -13.82 20.68 2.86
C SER A 253 -13.21 21.31 4.11
N THR A 254 -12.00 20.91 4.47
CA THR A 254 -11.33 21.46 5.66
C THR A 254 -9.83 21.44 5.47
N CYS A 255 -9.16 22.51 5.87
CA CYS A 255 -7.70 22.54 5.95
C CYS A 255 -7.26 21.89 7.26
N VAL A 256 -6.34 20.92 7.17
CA VAL A 256 -5.76 20.25 8.33
C VAL A 256 -4.24 20.26 8.22
N VAL A 257 -3.55 20.41 9.35
CA VAL A 257 -2.09 20.27 9.39
C VAL A 257 -1.77 18.78 9.40
N SER A 258 -1.28 18.26 8.27
CA SER A 258 -0.87 16.86 8.13
C SER A 258 0.35 16.73 7.24
N THR A 259 1.19 15.73 7.53
CA THR A 259 2.35 15.34 6.72
C THR A 259 1.98 14.36 5.60
N THR A 260 0.71 14.00 5.45
CA THR A 260 0.27 13.09 4.39
C THR A 260 0.48 13.71 3.00
N ARG A 261 1.14 12.99 2.09
CA ARG A 261 1.47 13.44 0.73
C ARG A 261 1.13 12.37 -0.30
N TYR A 262 0.85 12.79 -1.53
CA TYR A 262 0.90 11.89 -2.67
C TYR A 262 2.33 11.78 -3.17
N ILE A 263 2.70 10.59 -3.62
CA ILE A 263 3.93 10.35 -4.36
C ILE A 263 3.51 9.82 -5.73
N PRO A 264 3.89 10.49 -6.84
CA PRO A 264 3.60 9.98 -8.17
C PRO A 264 4.43 8.71 -8.40
N VAL A 265 3.76 7.58 -8.62
CA VAL A 265 4.41 6.27 -8.78
C VAL A 265 4.54 5.92 -10.26
N TYR A 266 5.77 5.86 -10.73
CA TYR A 266 6.16 5.42 -12.07
C TYR A 266 7.60 4.92 -12.04
N SER A 267 8.03 4.24 -13.10
CA SER A 267 9.40 3.73 -13.20
C SER A 267 10.42 4.87 -13.20
N THR A 268 11.55 4.69 -12.52
CA THR A 268 12.69 5.63 -12.60
C THR A 268 13.33 5.67 -13.99
N ARG A 269 13.02 4.69 -14.84
CA ARG A 269 13.42 4.65 -16.25
C ARG A 269 12.45 5.38 -17.17
N LEU A 270 11.45 6.08 -16.63
CA LEU A 270 10.53 6.91 -17.41
C LEU A 270 10.77 8.38 -17.07
N LYS A 271 10.78 9.22 -18.11
CA LYS A 271 10.91 10.67 -18.00
C LYS A 271 9.80 11.34 -18.81
N PHE A 272 9.10 12.30 -18.23
CA PHE A 272 8.09 13.09 -18.93
C PHE A 272 8.68 14.43 -19.37
N GLU A 273 8.73 14.69 -20.68
CA GLU A 273 9.21 15.95 -21.24
C GLU A 273 8.37 16.33 -22.45
N TYR A 274 8.10 17.63 -22.62
CA TYR A 274 7.38 18.16 -23.77
C TYR A 274 6.04 17.44 -24.07
N GLY A 275 5.34 16.99 -23.03
CA GLY A 275 4.05 16.32 -23.16
C GLY A 275 4.12 14.82 -23.50
N VAL A 276 5.31 14.22 -23.53
CA VAL A 276 5.52 12.82 -23.91
C VAL A 276 6.41 12.06 -22.91
N TRP A 277 6.18 10.74 -22.84
CA TRP A 277 6.96 9.83 -22.02
C TRP A 277 8.14 9.26 -22.80
N HIS A 278 9.33 9.39 -22.24
CA HIS A 278 10.57 8.82 -22.75
C HIS A 278 11.03 7.65 -21.87
N VAL A 279 11.50 6.58 -22.51
CA VAL A 279 12.16 5.46 -21.82
C VAL A 279 13.66 5.74 -21.77
N LEU A 280 14.19 5.85 -20.56
CA LEU A 280 15.61 6.01 -20.30
C LEU A 280 16.33 4.64 -20.41
N PRO A 281 17.55 4.62 -20.96
CA PRO A 281 18.37 3.41 -20.96
C PRO A 281 18.70 2.99 -19.52
N PRO A 282 18.90 1.69 -19.26
CA PRO A 282 19.40 1.24 -17.96
C PRO A 282 20.76 1.87 -17.66
N ASP A 283 20.94 2.40 -16.45
CA ASP A 283 22.21 2.94 -15.97
C ASP A 283 22.86 1.96 -15.01
N ALA A 284 24.06 1.47 -15.33
CA ALA A 284 24.79 0.50 -14.51
C ALA A 284 25.20 1.03 -13.14
N SER A 285 25.30 2.35 -12.98
CA SER A 285 25.57 3.00 -11.69
C SER A 285 24.35 3.04 -10.77
N ASP A 286 23.13 2.95 -11.34
CA ASP A 286 21.88 2.85 -10.59
C ASP A 286 21.44 1.39 -10.44
N VAL A 287 21.90 0.75 -9.36
CA VAL A 287 21.56 -0.64 -9.01
C VAL A 287 20.05 -0.88 -8.93
N MET A 288 19.28 0.14 -8.52
CA MET A 288 17.83 0.06 -8.43
C MET A 288 17.18 0.29 -9.80
N GLY A 289 17.63 1.28 -10.56
CA GLY A 289 17.14 1.63 -11.89
C GLY A 289 17.43 0.57 -12.95
N MET A 290 18.59 -0.11 -12.91
CA MET A 290 18.96 -1.16 -13.86
C MET A 290 17.90 -2.25 -14.04
N VAL A 291 17.23 -2.58 -12.94
CA VAL A 291 16.23 -3.65 -12.86
C VAL A 291 14.83 -3.11 -12.58
N ASP A 292 14.62 -1.81 -12.80
CA ASP A 292 13.31 -1.18 -12.65
C ASP A 292 12.46 -1.50 -13.88
N PRO A 293 11.25 -2.06 -13.69
CA PRO A 293 10.38 -2.44 -14.80
C PRO A 293 9.86 -1.21 -15.56
N VAL A 294 9.56 -1.38 -16.85
CA VAL A 294 8.77 -0.41 -17.59
C VAL A 294 7.48 -1.07 -18.04
N TRP A 295 6.34 -0.56 -17.56
CA TRP A 295 5.01 -1.00 -17.94
C TRP A 295 4.25 0.16 -18.55
N THR A 296 3.73 -0.05 -19.76
CA THR A 296 2.86 0.90 -20.44
C THR A 296 1.54 0.22 -20.77
N LYS A 297 0.47 1.00 -20.73
CA LYS A 297 -0.87 0.53 -21.08
C LYS A 297 -1.27 1.17 -22.40
N SER A 298 -1.73 0.36 -23.33
CA SER A 298 -2.27 0.83 -24.61
C SER A 298 -3.48 1.75 -24.37
N PHE A 299 -3.64 2.78 -25.19
CA PHE A 299 -4.86 3.57 -25.21
C PHE A 299 -5.93 2.83 -26.04
N TRP A 300 -7.17 2.83 -25.57
CA TRP A 300 -8.33 2.39 -26.33
C TRP A 300 -9.40 3.48 -26.28
N ASP A 301 -10.19 3.58 -27.34
CA ASP A 301 -11.31 4.51 -27.43
C ASP A 301 -12.53 3.92 -26.71
N VAL A 302 -13.22 2.97 -27.36
CA VAL A 302 -14.38 2.28 -26.78
C VAL A 302 -14.20 0.77 -26.82
N ILE A 303 -14.37 0.12 -25.67
CA ILE A 303 -14.50 -1.33 -25.57
C ILE A 303 -16.00 -1.66 -25.54
N GLN A 304 -16.50 -2.35 -26.56
CA GLN A 304 -17.92 -2.72 -26.64
C GLN A 304 -18.10 -4.18 -27.07
N LEU A 305 -19.06 -4.84 -26.43
CA LEU A 305 -19.58 -6.15 -26.84
C LEU A 305 -21.01 -5.96 -27.35
N ARG A 306 -21.33 -6.48 -28.54
CA ARG A 306 -22.68 -6.48 -29.13
C ARG A 306 -23.06 -7.91 -29.52
N VAL A 307 -24.30 -8.29 -29.24
CA VAL A 307 -24.86 -9.60 -29.62
C VAL A 307 -26.03 -9.35 -30.56
N TYR A 308 -26.09 -10.09 -31.66
CA TYR A 308 -27.15 -10.01 -32.65
C TYR A 308 -27.47 -11.41 -33.19
N THR A 309 -28.72 -11.62 -33.56
CA THR A 309 -29.14 -12.80 -34.34
C THR A 309 -28.61 -12.67 -35.76
N VAL A 310 -27.97 -13.73 -36.26
CA VAL A 310 -27.49 -13.82 -37.65
C VAL A 310 -28.62 -14.36 -38.52
#